data_AF-A0A1E4SLJ6-F1
#
_entry.id   AF-A0A1E4SLJ6-F1
#
_cell.length_a   1.000
_cell.length_b   1.000
_cell.length_c   1.000
_cell.angle_alpha   90.00
_cell.angle_beta   90.00
_cell.angle_gamma   90.00
#
_symmetry.space_group_name_H-M   'P 1'
#
loop_
_entity.id
_entity.type
_entity.pdbx_description
1 polymer ?
#
loop_
_entity_poly.entity_id
_entity_poly.type
_entity_poly.pdbx_seq_one_letter_code
_entity_poly.pdbx_strand_id
1 'polypeptide(L)'
;MLYDLNVPWPSNGYSVPATPSQTIGFKNTIVTLYTLGYRQIAINFQLQENVKLPINQPERLNPIPMNTLRDDLCEKFPGLKLYSRVTLIVNDPSKCQGLAKLQGHFDILAVQPTSEKALQLCTINLDIDLISFNFATKLPFFIKHKTVGSAVDKGIKFEICYATVVAGYGADLGINSQMIRKNFFSNVLQLIRGCRSRGIIVSSGATLASQVRNSGDVLTILKTVGLDNSRAKACVTLSPERVLVNGRLRVRSYKQTILEGNDGDLVGSEDVPSKKRLADSSSGRLLKKARKGE
;
A
#
# COMPACT_ATOMS: atom_id res chain seq x y z
N MET A 1 11.34 -9.91 4.49
CA MET A 1 11.63 -8.46 4.49
C MET A 1 10.46 -7.71 5.11
N LEU A 2 10.69 -6.51 5.64
CA LEU A 2 9.61 -5.64 6.17
C LEU A 2 9.30 -4.54 5.16
N TYR A 3 8.01 -4.23 5.02
CA TYR A 3 7.48 -3.29 4.05
C TYR A 3 6.67 -2.21 4.76
N ASP A 4 6.79 -0.96 4.34
CA ASP A 4 5.85 0.10 4.68
C ASP A 4 5.34 0.74 3.39
N LEU A 5 4.07 0.51 3.06
CA LEU A 5 3.50 0.93 1.79
C LEU A 5 2.82 2.31 1.85
N ASN A 6 2.96 3.05 2.96
CA ASN A 6 2.28 4.34 3.11
C ASN A 6 3.06 5.34 3.96
N VAL A 7 4.10 5.92 3.37
CA VAL A 7 4.73 7.13 3.90
C VAL A 7 4.16 8.33 3.14
N PRO A 8 3.32 9.18 3.77
CA PRO A 8 2.70 10.30 3.08
C PRO A 8 3.74 11.29 2.55
N TRP A 9 3.60 11.66 1.27
CA TRP A 9 4.33 12.78 0.70
C TRP A 9 3.81 14.08 1.31
N PRO A 10 4.67 15.03 1.72
CA PRO A 10 4.26 16.23 2.45
C PRO A 10 3.38 17.23 1.69
N SER A 11 3.26 17.12 0.35
CA SER A 11 2.35 17.98 -0.42
C SER A 11 1.08 17.26 -0.82
N ASN A 12 -0.06 17.92 -0.58
CA ASN A 12 -1.37 17.45 -1.02
C ASN A 12 -1.73 18.09 -2.36
N GLY A 13 -1.86 17.29 -3.43
CA GLY A 13 -2.20 17.77 -4.76
C GLY A 13 -1.03 18.40 -5.55
N TYR A 14 -1.37 19.04 -6.68
CA TYR A 14 -0.39 19.53 -7.68
C TYR A 14 -0.09 21.03 -7.61
N SER A 15 -0.83 21.79 -6.79
CA SER A 15 -0.76 23.26 -6.76
C SER A 15 0.39 23.79 -5.92
N VAL A 16 0.71 23.12 -4.81
CA VAL A 16 1.71 23.59 -3.83
C VAL A 16 2.84 22.56 -3.72
N PRO A 17 4.10 22.94 -4.01
CA PRO A 17 5.25 22.05 -3.82
C PRO A 17 5.57 21.88 -2.32
N ALA A 18 6.26 20.78 -1.98
CA ALA A 18 6.71 20.53 -0.62
C ALA A 18 7.74 21.58 -0.17
N THR A 19 7.57 22.12 1.04
CA THR A 19 8.57 23.06 1.61
C THR A 19 9.82 22.31 2.09
N PRO A 20 11.00 22.97 2.13
CA PRO A 20 12.24 22.33 2.58
C PRO A 20 12.14 21.67 3.96
N SER A 21 11.51 22.34 4.93
CA SER A 21 11.32 21.81 6.28
C SER A 21 10.45 20.54 6.31
N GLN A 22 9.40 20.49 5.48
CA GLN A 22 8.55 19.30 5.36
C GLN A 22 9.31 18.14 4.70
N THR A 23 10.15 18.43 3.71
CA THR A 23 11.00 17.43 3.06
C THR A 23 12.03 16.85 4.05
N ILE A 24 12.60 17.67 4.93
CA ILE A 24 13.49 17.19 6.01
C ILE A 24 12.73 16.26 6.96
N GLY A 25 11.55 16.67 7.42
CA GLY A 25 10.70 15.83 8.29
C GLY A 25 10.35 14.49 7.64
N PHE A 26 10.00 14.51 6.36
CA PHE A 26 9.73 13.32 5.55
C PHE A 26 10.95 12.38 5.45
N LYS A 27 12.14 12.92 5.16
CA LYS A 27 13.39 12.14 5.12
C LYS A 27 13.69 11.50 6.48
N ASN A 28 13.51 12.24 7.57
CA ASN A 28 13.69 11.70 8.93
C ASN A 28 12.76 10.51 9.20
N THR A 29 11.52 10.55 8.71
CA THR A 29 10.58 9.42 8.81
C THR A 29 11.10 8.20 8.06
N ILE A 30 11.62 8.35 6.84
CA ILE A 30 12.22 7.25 6.06
C ILE A 30 13.44 6.67 6.77
N VAL A 31 14.35 7.52 7.25
CA VAL A 31 15.54 7.09 7.99
C VAL A 31 15.15 6.33 9.26
N THR A 32 14.11 6.79 9.97
CA THR A 32 13.60 6.11 11.17
C THR A 32 13.05 4.72 10.82
N LEU A 33 12.26 4.61 9.75
CA LEU A 33 11.76 3.31 9.25
C LEU A 33 12.92 2.36 8.91
N TYR A 34 13.96 2.86 8.24
CA TYR A 34 15.15 2.08 7.92
C TYR A 34 15.85 1.55 9.17
N THR A 35 16.06 2.40 10.18
CA THR A 35 16.65 2.02 11.47
C THR A 35 15.83 0.96 12.20
N LEU A 36 14.50 0.96 12.02
CA LEU A 36 13.60 -0.06 12.57
C LEU A 36 13.54 -1.36 11.75
N GLY A 37 14.32 -1.45 10.67
CA GLY A 37 14.46 -2.65 9.84
C GLY A 37 13.54 -2.70 8.61
N TYR A 38 12.80 -1.64 8.30
CA TYR A 38 12.03 -1.54 7.06
C TYR A 38 12.96 -1.24 5.88
N ARG A 39 12.89 -2.07 4.83
CA ARG A 39 13.76 -1.94 3.66
C ARG A 39 13.00 -1.48 2.41
N GLN A 40 11.73 -1.87 2.31
CA GLN A 40 10.89 -1.60 1.16
C GLN A 40 9.84 -0.55 1.54
N ILE A 41 9.97 0.67 1.02
CA ILE A 41 9.14 1.81 1.43
C ILE A 41 8.42 2.38 0.20
N ALA A 42 7.10 2.55 0.28
CA ALA A 42 6.32 3.24 -0.73
C ALA A 42 5.89 4.63 -0.25
N ILE A 43 6.18 5.63 -1.08
CA ILE A 43 5.87 7.03 -0.84
C ILE A 43 4.49 7.30 -1.43
N ASN A 44 3.55 7.69 -0.58
CA ASN A 44 2.15 7.86 -0.95
C ASN A 44 1.83 9.32 -1.27
N PHE A 45 1.42 9.60 -2.50
CA PHE A 45 0.87 10.88 -2.91
C PHE A 45 -0.67 10.83 -2.84
N GLN A 46 -1.27 11.69 -2.03
CA GLN A 46 -2.72 11.69 -1.82
C GLN A 46 -3.42 12.73 -2.70
N LEU A 47 -4.48 12.31 -3.38
CA LEU A 47 -5.29 13.13 -4.27
C LEU A 47 -6.76 13.12 -3.83
N GLN A 48 -7.39 14.28 -3.88
CA GLN A 48 -8.84 14.42 -3.73
C GLN A 48 -9.53 14.26 -5.09
N GLU A 49 -10.76 13.77 -5.11
CA GLU A 49 -11.53 13.51 -6.34
C GLU A 49 -11.74 14.73 -7.27
N ASN A 50 -11.66 15.95 -6.74
CA ASN A 50 -11.88 17.19 -7.50
C ASN A 50 -10.59 17.82 -8.07
N VAL A 51 -9.43 17.21 -7.82
CA VAL A 51 -8.15 17.74 -8.30
C VAL A 51 -8.03 17.50 -9.81
N LYS A 52 -7.81 18.57 -10.58
CA LYS A 52 -7.55 18.48 -12.02
C LYS A 52 -6.17 17.84 -12.24
N LEU A 53 -6.15 16.73 -12.98
CA LEU A 53 -4.91 16.06 -13.34
C LEU A 53 -4.18 16.86 -14.45
N PRO A 54 -2.85 17.06 -14.33
CA PRO A 54 -2.05 17.73 -15.36
C PRO A 54 -1.80 16.79 -16.56
N ILE A 55 -2.87 16.45 -17.31
CA ILE A 55 -2.82 15.47 -18.41
C ILE A 55 -1.85 15.90 -19.53
N ASN A 56 -1.71 17.22 -19.74
CA ASN A 56 -0.84 17.78 -20.77
C ASN A 56 0.65 17.76 -20.37
N GLN A 57 0.98 17.40 -19.13
CA GLN A 57 2.35 17.38 -18.60
C GLN A 57 2.58 16.04 -17.87
N PRO A 58 2.92 14.95 -18.59
CA PRO A 58 2.99 13.61 -18.02
C PRO A 58 4.02 13.48 -16.89
N GLU A 59 5.11 14.25 -16.96
CA GLU A 59 6.13 14.32 -15.90
C GLU A 59 5.58 14.83 -14.57
N ARG A 60 4.53 15.67 -14.61
CA ARG A 60 3.90 16.22 -13.41
C ARG A 60 2.83 15.32 -12.84
N LEU A 61 2.42 14.25 -13.51
CA LEU A 61 1.42 13.31 -12.96
C LEU A 61 1.93 12.64 -11.69
N ASN A 62 3.23 12.35 -11.61
CA ASN A 62 3.91 11.96 -10.39
C ASN A 62 4.83 13.09 -9.91
N PRO A 63 4.41 13.88 -8.90
CA PRO A 63 5.19 15.02 -8.44
C PRO A 63 6.33 14.62 -7.47
N ILE A 64 6.45 13.33 -7.12
CA ILE A 64 7.48 12.86 -6.21
C ILE A 64 8.81 12.76 -6.99
N PRO A 65 9.89 13.45 -6.57
CA PRO A 65 11.19 13.38 -7.22
C PRO A 65 11.90 12.06 -6.85
N MET A 66 11.41 10.95 -7.40
CA MET A 66 11.88 9.60 -7.06
C MET A 66 13.37 9.39 -7.32
N ASN A 67 13.91 9.95 -8.40
CA ASN A 67 15.34 9.83 -8.74
C ASN A 67 16.19 10.54 -7.69
N THR A 68 15.91 11.81 -7.42
CA THR A 68 16.63 12.59 -6.39
C THR A 68 16.54 11.97 -5.00
N LEU A 69 15.39 11.40 -4.64
CA LEU A 69 15.24 10.70 -3.35
C LEU A 69 16.05 9.40 -3.29
N ARG A 70 16.16 8.68 -4.40
CA ARG A 70 16.98 7.46 -4.49
C ARG A 70 18.46 7.81 -4.39
N ASP A 71 18.92 8.83 -5.10
CA ASP A 71 20.32 9.26 -5.05
C ASP A 71 20.69 9.71 -3.63
N ASP A 72 19.84 10.50 -2.96
CA ASP A 72 20.15 11.00 -1.62
C ASP A 72 20.05 9.92 -0.51
N LEU A 73 19.08 9.00 -0.60
CA LEU A 73 18.79 8.04 0.48
C LEU A 73 19.34 6.64 0.19
N CYS A 74 19.16 6.11 -1.02
CA CYS A 74 19.57 4.73 -1.31
C CYS A 74 21.10 4.58 -1.36
N GLU A 75 21.85 5.62 -1.73
CA GLU A 75 23.32 5.61 -1.64
C GLU A 75 23.79 5.54 -0.18
N LYS A 76 23.10 6.23 0.72
CA LYS A 76 23.46 6.29 2.16
C LYS A 76 22.97 5.07 2.94
N PHE A 77 21.88 4.45 2.51
CA PHE A 77 21.20 3.37 3.22
C PHE A 77 21.12 2.11 2.35
N PRO A 78 22.14 1.23 2.40
CA PRO A 78 22.18 0.05 1.54
C PRO A 78 20.99 -0.88 1.79
N GLY A 79 20.43 -1.38 0.69
CA GLY A 79 19.26 -2.25 0.68
C GLY A 79 17.91 -1.55 0.91
N LEU A 80 17.88 -0.22 1.04
CA LEU A 80 16.64 0.56 1.00
C LEU A 80 16.13 0.66 -0.45
N LYS A 81 14.83 0.42 -0.67
CA LYS A 81 14.19 0.65 -1.97
C LYS A 81 12.93 1.48 -1.82
N LEU A 82 12.82 2.47 -2.69
CA LEU A 82 11.73 3.43 -2.71
C LEU A 82 10.83 3.20 -3.92
N TYR A 83 9.53 3.13 -3.63
CA TYR A 83 8.45 2.95 -4.60
C TYR A 83 7.49 4.12 -4.57
N SER A 84 6.83 4.41 -5.68
CA SER A 84 5.81 5.45 -5.75
C SER A 84 4.41 4.86 -5.61
N ARG A 85 3.57 5.52 -4.80
CA ARG A 85 2.17 5.15 -4.60
C ARG A 85 1.29 6.39 -4.76
N VAL A 86 0.11 6.21 -5.34
CA VAL A 86 -0.94 7.23 -5.30
C VAL A 86 -2.18 6.68 -4.59
N THR A 87 -2.79 7.52 -3.75
CA THR A 87 -4.08 7.24 -3.11
C THR A 87 -5.12 8.27 -3.54
N LEU A 88 -6.16 7.84 -4.23
CA LEU A 88 -7.29 8.70 -4.60
C LEU A 88 -8.40 8.60 -3.56
N ILE A 89 -8.77 9.71 -2.92
CA ILE A 89 -9.95 9.78 -2.06
C ILE A 89 -11.17 10.01 -2.94
N VAL A 90 -12.15 9.11 -2.85
CA VAL A 90 -13.33 9.10 -3.73
C VAL A 90 -14.60 9.02 -2.91
N ASN A 91 -15.51 9.95 -3.17
CA ASN A 91 -16.89 9.90 -2.71
C ASN A 91 -17.84 9.53 -3.85
N ASP A 92 -17.68 10.15 -5.03
CA ASP A 92 -18.50 9.89 -6.22
C ASP A 92 -17.83 8.87 -7.16
N PRO A 93 -18.46 7.72 -7.43
CA PRO A 93 -17.97 6.72 -8.39
C PRO A 93 -17.58 7.31 -9.76
N SER A 94 -18.27 8.36 -10.22
CA SER A 94 -18.03 8.97 -11.53
C SER A 94 -16.64 9.60 -11.66
N LYS A 95 -16.04 10.01 -10.54
CA LYS A 95 -14.71 10.66 -10.50
C LYS A 95 -13.54 9.67 -10.53
N CYS A 96 -13.80 8.37 -10.50
CA CYS A 96 -12.74 7.34 -10.55
C CYS A 96 -12.06 7.20 -11.92
N GLN A 97 -12.64 7.75 -12.99
CA GLN A 97 -12.11 7.60 -14.35
C GLN A 97 -10.70 8.18 -14.54
N GLY A 98 -10.31 9.15 -13.71
CA GLY A 98 -8.96 9.73 -13.74
C GLY A 98 -7.86 8.74 -13.35
N LEU A 99 -8.21 7.67 -12.63
CA LEU A 99 -7.23 6.70 -12.12
C LEU A 99 -6.50 5.94 -13.24
N ALA A 100 -7.18 5.64 -14.35
CA ALA A 100 -6.59 4.98 -15.51
C ALA A 100 -5.38 5.75 -16.06
N LYS A 101 -5.43 7.10 -16.00
CA LYS A 101 -4.35 7.97 -16.47
C LYS A 101 -3.13 7.96 -15.54
N LEU A 102 -3.29 7.53 -14.29
CA LEU A 102 -2.22 7.46 -13.29
C LEU A 102 -1.52 6.08 -13.26
N GLN A 103 -2.10 5.06 -13.90
CA GLN A 103 -1.64 3.67 -13.79
C GLN A 103 -0.18 3.46 -14.22
N GLY A 104 0.29 4.22 -15.23
CA GLY A 104 1.66 4.11 -15.74
C GLY A 104 2.71 4.96 -15.01
N HIS A 105 2.30 5.81 -14.06
CA HIS A 105 3.19 6.78 -13.40
C HIS A 105 3.53 6.42 -11.94
N PHE A 106 2.80 5.46 -11.37
CA PHE A 106 2.96 5.02 -9.99
C PHE A 106 3.12 3.50 -9.92
N ASP A 107 3.99 3.01 -9.04
CA ASP A 107 4.15 1.57 -8.82
C ASP A 107 2.91 0.95 -8.16
N ILE A 108 2.25 1.68 -7.23
CA ILE A 108 1.08 1.19 -6.48
C ILE A 108 -0.10 2.15 -6.64
N LEU A 109 -1.28 1.59 -6.90
CA LEU A 109 -2.54 2.33 -6.96
C LEU A 109 -3.43 1.96 -5.78
N ALA A 110 -3.79 2.97 -5.01
CA ALA A 110 -4.72 2.85 -3.90
C ALA A 110 -5.92 3.77 -4.08
N VAL A 111 -7.06 3.35 -3.54
CA VAL A 111 -8.26 4.18 -3.44
C VAL A 111 -8.75 4.19 -2.00
N GLN A 112 -9.20 5.36 -1.55
CA GLN A 112 -9.83 5.55 -0.26
C GLN A 112 -11.29 5.96 -0.45
N PRO A 113 -12.24 4.99 -0.49
CA PRO A 113 -13.65 5.28 -0.69
C PRO A 113 -14.28 5.88 0.58
N THR A 114 -15.04 6.95 0.44
CA THR A 114 -15.81 7.60 1.51
C THR A 114 -17.31 7.32 1.44
N SER A 115 -17.79 6.63 0.39
CA SER A 115 -19.19 6.18 0.25
C SER A 115 -19.28 4.68 -0.04
N GLU A 116 -20.42 4.07 0.29
CA GLU A 116 -20.66 2.65 0.00
C GLU A 116 -20.64 2.38 -1.52
N LYS A 117 -21.18 3.31 -2.30
CA LYS A 117 -21.22 3.22 -3.77
C LYS A 117 -19.79 3.26 -4.36
N ALA A 118 -18.94 4.15 -3.85
CA ALA A 118 -17.53 4.22 -4.26
C ALA A 118 -16.79 2.91 -3.90
N LEU A 119 -17.01 2.37 -2.70
CA LEU A 119 -16.44 1.08 -2.30
C LEU A 119 -16.88 -0.04 -3.25
N GLN A 120 -18.17 -0.13 -3.59
CA GLN A 120 -18.66 -1.13 -4.53
C GLN A 120 -17.98 -1.00 -5.90
N LEU A 121 -17.86 0.21 -6.45
CA LEU A 121 -17.17 0.45 -7.72
C LEU A 121 -15.71 -0.04 -7.67
N CYS A 122 -14.98 0.30 -6.59
CA CYS A 122 -13.60 -0.12 -6.38
C CYS A 122 -13.43 -1.64 -6.44
N THR A 123 -14.41 -2.38 -5.91
CA THR A 123 -14.33 -3.84 -5.88
C THR A 123 -14.75 -4.51 -7.20
N ILE A 124 -15.57 -3.85 -8.03
CA ILE A 124 -16.15 -4.47 -9.23
C ILE A 124 -15.41 -4.06 -10.50
N ASN A 125 -15.13 -2.78 -10.69
CA ASN A 125 -14.76 -2.23 -12.00
C ASN A 125 -13.38 -1.55 -12.05
N LEU A 126 -12.69 -1.39 -10.91
CA LEU A 126 -11.39 -0.70 -10.88
C LEU A 126 -10.23 -1.69 -10.74
N ASP A 127 -9.19 -1.45 -11.54
CA ASP A 127 -7.91 -2.15 -11.46
C ASP A 127 -7.00 -1.43 -10.46
N ILE A 128 -7.18 -1.76 -9.18
CA ILE A 128 -6.42 -1.19 -8.05
C ILE A 128 -5.71 -2.30 -7.27
N ASP A 129 -4.64 -1.95 -6.56
CA ASP A 129 -3.92 -2.89 -5.71
C ASP A 129 -4.44 -2.85 -4.27
N LEU A 130 -4.81 -1.65 -3.80
CA LEU A 130 -5.12 -1.36 -2.41
C LEU A 130 -6.41 -0.56 -2.25
N ILE A 131 -7.17 -0.91 -1.21
CA ILE A 131 -8.23 -0.09 -0.66
C ILE A 131 -7.83 0.34 0.74
N SER A 132 -7.74 1.64 0.98
CA SER A 132 -7.48 2.23 2.30
C SER A 132 -8.76 2.80 2.88
N PHE A 133 -8.86 2.88 4.21
CA PHE A 133 -9.98 3.53 4.88
C PHE A 133 -9.47 4.53 5.91
N ASN A 134 -10.20 5.63 6.07
CA ASN A 134 -9.96 6.51 7.20
C ASN A 134 -10.60 5.89 8.46
N PHE A 135 -9.76 5.25 9.28
CA PHE A 135 -10.20 4.62 10.51
C PHE A 135 -10.31 5.57 11.72
N ALA A 136 -9.83 6.82 11.60
CA ALA A 136 -9.88 7.77 12.69
C ALA A 136 -11.31 8.28 12.97
N THR A 137 -12.13 8.37 11.93
CA THR A 137 -13.54 8.78 12.01
C THR A 137 -14.46 7.57 11.91
N LYS A 138 -15.70 7.72 12.37
CA LYS A 138 -16.72 6.68 12.16
C LYS A 138 -16.98 6.54 10.66
N LEU A 139 -16.87 5.32 10.14
CA LEU A 139 -17.16 5.08 8.72
C LEU A 139 -18.64 5.38 8.43
N PRO A 140 -18.94 6.07 7.31
CA PRO A 140 -20.31 6.46 6.98
C PRO A 140 -21.16 5.29 6.43
N PHE A 141 -20.56 4.12 6.23
CA PHE A 141 -21.23 2.92 5.72
C PHE A 141 -20.76 1.66 6.45
N PHE A 142 -21.54 0.59 6.31
CA PHE A 142 -21.19 -0.71 6.87
C PHE A 142 -20.37 -1.56 5.89
N ILE A 143 -19.25 -2.11 6.35
CA ILE A 143 -18.41 -2.99 5.53
C ILE A 143 -19.08 -4.36 5.34
N LYS A 144 -19.67 -4.58 4.15
CA LYS A 144 -20.35 -5.84 3.79
C LYS A 144 -19.35 -6.90 3.33
N HIS A 145 -19.53 -8.13 3.82
CA HIS A 145 -18.68 -9.27 3.46
C HIS A 145 -18.68 -9.57 1.96
N LYS A 146 -19.84 -9.45 1.27
CA LYS A 146 -19.92 -9.71 -0.18
C LYS A 146 -19.01 -8.79 -0.99
N THR A 147 -19.03 -7.49 -0.68
CA THR A 147 -18.22 -6.46 -1.35
C THR A 147 -16.74 -6.68 -1.11
N VAL A 148 -16.37 -6.79 0.16
CA VAL A 148 -14.97 -6.93 0.58
C VAL A 148 -14.38 -8.29 0.23
N GLY A 149 -15.14 -9.37 0.40
CA GLY A 149 -14.73 -10.72 0.03
C GLY A 149 -14.42 -10.82 -1.47
N SER A 150 -15.29 -10.24 -2.33
CA SER A 150 -15.04 -10.19 -3.77
C SER A 150 -13.74 -9.44 -4.12
N ALA A 151 -13.40 -8.38 -3.37
CA ALA A 151 -12.14 -7.66 -3.59
C ALA A 151 -10.92 -8.51 -3.20
N VAL A 152 -10.99 -9.20 -2.06
CA VAL A 152 -9.93 -10.11 -1.61
C VAL A 152 -9.68 -11.21 -2.63
N ASP A 153 -10.76 -11.80 -3.17
CA ASP A 153 -10.67 -12.89 -4.15
C ASP A 153 -10.09 -12.40 -5.50
N LYS A 154 -10.32 -11.13 -5.87
CA LYS A 154 -9.64 -10.45 -6.99
C LYS A 154 -8.17 -10.12 -6.73
N GLY A 155 -7.68 -10.30 -5.51
CA GLY A 155 -6.30 -10.00 -5.15
C GLY A 155 -6.08 -8.63 -4.49
N ILE A 156 -7.08 -7.74 -4.49
CA ILE A 156 -7.03 -6.42 -3.83
C ILE A 156 -6.83 -6.61 -2.32
N LYS A 157 -5.98 -5.79 -1.70
CA LYS A 157 -5.77 -5.80 -0.25
C LYS A 157 -6.36 -4.57 0.42
N PHE A 158 -6.75 -4.74 1.68
CA PHE A 158 -7.26 -3.68 2.53
C PHE A 158 -6.16 -3.19 3.47
N GLU A 159 -5.95 -1.89 3.49
CA GLU A 159 -4.92 -1.26 4.29
C GLU A 159 -5.44 -0.74 5.62
N ILE A 160 -4.70 -1.02 6.69
CA ILE A 160 -4.85 -0.41 8.01
C ILE A 160 -3.66 0.50 8.30
N CYS A 161 -3.91 1.80 8.49
CA CYS A 161 -2.90 2.77 8.85
C CYS A 161 -2.85 2.98 10.37
N TYR A 162 -1.77 2.55 11.03
CA TYR A 162 -1.70 2.56 12.50
C TYR A 162 -1.32 3.91 13.10
N ALA A 163 -0.70 4.83 12.35
CA ALA A 163 -0.25 6.12 12.89
C ALA A 163 -1.39 6.92 13.53
N THR A 164 -2.63 6.75 13.05
CA THR A 164 -3.84 7.38 13.59
C THR A 164 -4.08 7.05 15.07
N VAL A 165 -3.81 5.81 15.48
CA VAL A 165 -3.96 5.33 16.87
C VAL A 165 -2.82 5.83 17.75
N VAL A 166 -1.61 5.84 17.19
CA VAL A 166 -0.36 6.18 17.87
C VAL A 166 -0.30 7.68 18.17
N ALA A 167 -0.56 8.52 17.16
CA ALA A 167 -0.54 9.97 17.32
C ALA A 167 -1.59 10.43 18.33
N GLY A 168 -2.78 9.81 18.33
CA GLY A 168 -3.87 10.22 19.21
C GLY A 168 -4.45 11.59 18.85
N TYR A 169 -3.96 12.28 17.82
CA TYR A 169 -4.61 13.45 17.25
C TYR A 169 -4.68 13.25 15.74
N GLY A 170 -5.87 13.39 15.16
CA GLY A 170 -6.00 13.60 13.74
C GLY A 170 -5.64 15.06 13.50
N ALA A 171 -4.60 15.33 12.70
CA ALA A 171 -4.09 16.68 12.43
C ALA A 171 -5.15 17.67 11.89
N ASP A 172 -6.37 17.21 11.60
CA ASP A 172 -7.40 17.94 10.87
C ASP A 172 -8.81 17.80 11.48
N LEU A 173 -8.97 17.24 12.69
CA LEU A 173 -10.31 16.84 13.16
C LEU A 173 -10.77 17.44 14.48
N GLY A 174 -9.90 18.01 15.34
CA GLY A 174 -10.32 18.51 16.66
C GLY A 174 -11.00 17.45 17.56
N ILE A 175 -10.90 16.18 17.18
CA ILE A 175 -11.53 15.04 17.88
C ILE A 175 -10.59 14.57 18.99
N ASN A 176 -11.17 14.28 20.15
CA ASN A 176 -10.47 13.68 21.29
C ASN A 176 -9.77 12.35 20.91
N SER A 177 -8.53 12.18 21.35
CA SER A 177 -7.71 10.98 21.16
C SER A 177 -8.42 9.68 21.48
N GLN A 178 -9.23 9.65 22.55
CA GLN A 178 -9.96 8.46 22.97
C GLN A 178 -11.04 8.06 21.95
N MET A 179 -11.70 9.06 21.34
CA MET A 179 -12.71 8.83 20.31
C MET A 179 -12.08 8.28 19.01
N ILE A 180 -10.91 8.79 18.63
CA ILE A 180 -10.15 8.29 17.47
C ILE A 180 -9.81 6.80 17.67
N ARG A 181 -9.30 6.44 18.85
CA ARG A 181 -8.97 5.03 19.17
C ARG A 181 -10.22 4.16 19.16
N LYS A 182 -11.32 4.61 19.77
CA LYS A 182 -12.61 3.89 19.75
C LYS A 182 -13.10 3.62 18.32
N ASN A 183 -13.10 4.66 17.47
CA ASN A 183 -13.51 4.54 16.08
C ASN A 183 -12.58 3.59 15.32
N PHE A 184 -11.27 3.71 15.51
CA PHE A 184 -10.28 2.85 14.87
C PHE A 184 -10.56 1.38 15.18
N PHE A 185 -10.65 1.01 16.46
CA PHE A 185 -10.90 -0.38 16.86
C PHE A 185 -12.24 -0.90 16.32
N SER A 186 -13.31 -0.10 16.43
CA SER A 186 -14.63 -0.45 15.90
C SER A 186 -14.61 -0.72 14.39
N ASN A 187 -14.00 0.17 13.62
CA ASN A 187 -13.95 0.07 12.17
C ASN A 187 -13.02 -1.06 11.69
N VAL A 188 -11.87 -1.26 12.36
CA VAL A 188 -10.94 -2.35 12.03
C VAL A 188 -11.57 -3.71 12.34
N LEU A 189 -12.27 -3.87 13.45
CA LEU A 189 -13.03 -5.10 13.76
C LEU A 189 -14.10 -5.37 12.67
N GLN A 190 -14.76 -4.32 12.20
CA GLN A 190 -15.73 -4.42 11.12
C GLN A 190 -15.09 -4.90 9.80
N LEU A 191 -13.89 -4.39 9.48
CA LEU A 191 -13.10 -4.83 8.32
C LEU A 191 -12.66 -6.29 8.46
N ILE A 192 -12.07 -6.66 9.61
CA ILE A 192 -11.58 -8.02 9.88
C ILE A 192 -12.72 -9.04 9.72
N ARG A 193 -13.91 -8.73 10.27
CA ARG A 193 -15.12 -9.54 10.08
C ARG A 193 -15.53 -9.57 8.61
N GLY A 194 -15.49 -8.43 7.91
CA GLY A 194 -15.85 -8.31 6.49
C GLY A 194 -14.94 -9.11 5.56
N CYS A 195 -13.62 -9.13 5.80
CA CYS A 195 -12.65 -9.88 5.01
C CYS A 195 -12.46 -11.34 5.46
N ARG A 196 -13.07 -11.75 6.58
CA ARG A 196 -12.74 -12.98 7.31
C ARG A 196 -11.23 -13.09 7.64
N SER A 197 -10.64 -11.98 8.09
CA SER A 197 -9.20 -11.85 8.42
C SER A 197 -8.25 -12.10 7.25
N ARG A 198 -8.71 -12.04 5.99
CA ARG A 198 -7.87 -12.23 4.79
C ARG A 198 -7.57 -10.91 4.10
N GLY A 199 -6.46 -10.86 3.35
CA GLY A 199 -6.19 -9.75 2.44
C GLY A 199 -5.99 -8.40 3.13
N ILE A 200 -5.43 -8.38 4.34
CA ILE A 200 -5.13 -7.17 5.10
C ILE A 200 -3.63 -6.86 4.98
N ILE A 201 -3.29 -5.58 4.86
CA ILE A 201 -1.95 -5.04 5.03
C ILE A 201 -1.96 -3.98 6.14
N VAL A 202 -0.79 -3.75 6.72
CA VAL A 202 -0.59 -2.66 7.66
C VAL A 202 0.52 -1.75 7.14
N SER A 203 0.26 -0.45 7.20
CA SER A 203 1.23 0.59 6.85
C SER A 203 1.26 1.65 7.96
N SER A 204 2.30 2.48 7.99
CA SER A 204 2.39 3.53 9.01
C SER A 204 1.35 4.63 8.78
N GLY A 205 1.33 5.24 7.59
CA GLY A 205 0.60 6.49 7.37
C GLY A 205 1.15 7.63 8.24
N ALA A 206 2.40 7.52 8.69
CA ALA A 206 3.01 8.45 9.64
C ALA A 206 3.51 9.71 8.94
N THR A 207 3.07 10.88 9.40
CA THR A 207 3.59 12.16 8.92
C THR A 207 4.85 12.60 9.67
N LEU A 208 5.03 12.09 10.90
CA LEU A 208 6.16 12.39 11.76
C LEU A 208 6.93 11.11 12.11
N ALA A 209 8.25 11.23 12.21
CA ALA A 209 9.14 10.12 12.59
C ALA A 209 8.76 9.48 13.94
N SER A 210 8.25 10.27 14.89
CA SER A 210 7.83 9.79 16.23
C SER A 210 6.62 8.86 16.22
N GLN A 211 5.85 8.83 15.13
CA GLN A 211 4.65 8.00 14.98
C GLN A 211 4.98 6.60 14.44
N VAL A 212 6.17 6.41 13.86
CA VAL A 212 6.62 5.13 13.31
C VAL A 212 6.84 4.13 14.45
N ARG A 213 6.49 2.86 14.21
CA ARG A 213 6.68 1.77 15.17
C ARG A 213 7.45 0.61 14.55
N ASN A 214 8.11 -0.18 15.40
CA ASN A 214 8.77 -1.40 14.95
C ASN A 214 7.71 -2.46 14.57
N SER A 215 8.14 -3.52 13.89
CA SER A 215 7.21 -4.59 13.51
C SER A 215 6.58 -5.31 14.70
N GLY A 216 7.29 -5.46 15.84
CA GLY A 216 6.76 -6.11 17.04
C GLY A 216 5.56 -5.40 17.66
N ASP A 217 5.63 -4.07 17.75
CA ASP A 217 4.56 -3.20 18.24
C ASP A 217 3.35 -3.27 17.29
N VAL A 218 3.61 -3.24 15.98
CA VAL A 218 2.57 -3.39 14.96
C VAL A 218 1.90 -4.77 15.09
N LEU A 219 2.67 -5.84 15.28
CA LEU A 219 2.14 -7.18 15.53
C LEU A 219 1.27 -7.22 16.79
N THR A 220 1.63 -6.48 17.83
CA THR A 220 0.86 -6.40 19.08
C THR A 220 -0.48 -5.72 18.84
N ILE A 221 -0.50 -4.59 18.12
CA ILE A 221 -1.75 -3.92 17.71
C ILE A 221 -2.65 -4.89 16.92
N LEU A 222 -2.07 -5.63 15.98
CA LEU A 222 -2.81 -6.59 15.15
C LEU A 222 -3.41 -7.75 15.96
N LYS A 223 -2.68 -8.25 16.96
CA LYS A 223 -3.19 -9.28 17.87
C LYS A 223 -4.33 -8.75 18.73
N THR A 224 -4.23 -7.51 19.22
CA THR A 224 -5.28 -6.86 20.01
C THR A 224 -6.59 -6.70 19.23
N VAL A 225 -6.52 -6.50 17.91
CA VAL A 225 -7.73 -6.45 17.04
C VAL A 225 -8.25 -7.82 16.62
N GLY A 226 -7.68 -8.91 17.13
CA GLY A 226 -8.18 -10.28 16.94
C GLY A 226 -7.59 -11.03 15.76
N LEU A 227 -6.46 -10.60 15.19
CA LEU A 227 -5.73 -11.41 14.22
C LEU A 227 -4.84 -12.44 14.92
N ASP A 228 -4.80 -13.65 14.37
CA ASP A 228 -3.85 -14.68 14.80
C ASP A 228 -2.40 -14.30 14.46
N ASN A 229 -1.44 -14.89 15.17
CA ASN A 229 -0.02 -14.55 15.02
C ASN A 229 0.50 -14.77 13.59
N SER A 230 0.02 -15.80 12.90
CA SER A 230 0.45 -16.12 11.53
C SER A 230 -0.04 -15.06 10.55
N ARG A 231 -1.33 -14.71 10.60
CA ARG A 231 -1.92 -13.68 9.75
C ARG A 231 -1.38 -12.28 10.10
N ALA A 232 -1.19 -11.97 11.38
CA ALA A 232 -0.58 -10.71 11.80
C ALA A 232 0.83 -10.54 11.20
N LYS A 233 1.67 -11.57 11.26
CA LYS A 233 2.99 -11.57 10.62
C LYS A 233 2.90 -11.43 9.10
N ALA A 234 1.94 -12.11 8.47
CA ALA A 234 1.71 -12.01 7.03
C ALA A 234 1.30 -10.59 6.59
N CYS A 235 0.57 -9.83 7.43
CA CYS A 235 0.15 -8.45 7.11
C CYS A 235 1.33 -7.46 6.96
N VAL A 236 2.48 -7.74 7.56
CA VAL A 236 3.69 -6.89 7.52
C VAL A 236 4.74 -7.42 6.53
N THR A 237 4.63 -8.70 6.14
CA THR A 237 5.64 -9.38 5.30
C THR A 237 5.06 -9.77 3.94
N LEU A 238 4.24 -10.82 3.88
CA LEU A 238 3.77 -11.44 2.64
C LEU A 238 2.68 -10.63 1.91
N SER A 239 1.72 -10.05 2.64
CA SER A 239 0.62 -9.31 2.02
C SER A 239 1.09 -8.03 1.32
N PRO A 240 1.96 -7.20 1.93
CA PRO A 240 2.55 -6.04 1.25
C PRO A 240 3.42 -6.42 0.05
N GLU A 241 4.18 -7.50 0.15
CA GLU A 241 4.99 -8.01 -0.97
C GLU A 241 4.13 -8.31 -2.19
N ARG A 242 2.99 -9.00 -1.99
CA ARG A 242 2.05 -9.32 -3.08
C ARG A 242 1.44 -8.08 -3.72
N VAL A 243 1.19 -7.03 -2.95
CA VAL A 243 0.69 -5.74 -3.45
C VAL A 243 1.74 -5.10 -4.35
N LEU A 244 2.99 -5.08 -3.88
CA LEU A 244 4.09 -4.50 -4.63
C LEU A 244 4.35 -5.26 -5.93
N VAL A 245 4.36 -6.59 -5.90
CA VAL A 245 4.48 -7.43 -7.10
C VAL A 245 3.35 -7.13 -8.08
N ASN A 246 2.09 -7.08 -7.62
CA ASN A 246 0.95 -6.83 -8.49
C ASN A 246 1.03 -5.45 -9.17
N GLY A 247 1.38 -4.42 -8.41
CA GLY A 247 1.55 -3.07 -8.93
C GLY A 247 2.69 -2.96 -9.94
N ARG A 248 3.83 -3.59 -9.66
CA ARG A 248 4.97 -3.63 -10.58
C ARG A 248 4.69 -4.41 -11.85
N LEU A 249 3.97 -5.53 -11.76
CA LEU A 249 3.54 -6.29 -12.92
C LEU A 249 2.57 -5.48 -13.79
N ARG A 250 1.68 -4.66 -13.22
CA ARG A 250 0.82 -3.77 -14.02
C ARG A 250 1.64 -2.83 -14.92
N VAL A 251 2.77 -2.33 -14.44
CA VAL A 251 3.60 -1.35 -15.17
C VAL A 251 4.61 -2.03 -16.11
N ARG A 252 5.26 -3.11 -15.66
CA ARG A 252 6.40 -3.73 -16.35
C ARG A 252 6.06 -5.01 -17.13
N SER A 253 4.80 -5.42 -17.15
CA SER A 253 4.39 -6.64 -17.84
C SER A 253 3.21 -6.40 -18.76
N TYR A 254 3.17 -7.17 -19.85
CA TYR A 254 1.96 -7.26 -20.67
C TYR A 254 1.00 -8.25 -20.03
N LYS A 255 -0.07 -7.75 -19.40
CA LYS A 255 -1.15 -8.55 -18.79
C LYS A 255 -0.65 -9.67 -17.85
N GLN A 256 0.47 -9.45 -17.16
CA GLN A 256 1.11 -10.44 -16.28
C GLN A 256 1.58 -11.73 -16.98
N THR A 257 1.71 -11.70 -18.31
CA THR A 257 2.19 -12.86 -19.11
C THR A 257 3.67 -12.74 -19.46
N ILE A 258 4.13 -11.54 -19.83
CA ILE A 258 5.52 -11.29 -20.24
C ILE A 258 6.04 -10.08 -19.46
N LEU A 259 7.15 -10.26 -18.74
CA LEU A 259 7.83 -9.23 -17.96
C LEU A 259 8.99 -8.62 -18.75
N GLU A 260 9.12 -7.30 -18.71
CA GLU A 260 10.31 -6.59 -19.19
C GLU A 260 11.39 -6.54 -18.08
N GLY A 261 12.42 -7.37 -18.21
CA GLY A 261 13.54 -7.50 -17.25
C GLY A 261 13.55 -8.83 -16.50
N ASN A 262 14.36 -8.93 -15.45
CA ASN A 262 14.47 -10.14 -14.63
C ASN A 262 13.47 -10.13 -13.47
N ASP A 263 13.11 -11.33 -12.98
CA ASP A 263 12.24 -11.51 -11.80
C ASP A 263 12.75 -10.75 -10.57
N GLY A 264 14.08 -10.64 -10.41
CA GLY A 264 14.73 -9.89 -9.34
C GLY A 264 14.41 -8.39 -9.34
N ASP A 265 13.99 -7.81 -10.46
CA ASP A 265 13.69 -6.38 -10.55
C ASP A 265 12.26 -6.00 -10.13
N LEU A 266 11.41 -7.01 -9.84
CA LEU A 266 10.02 -6.79 -9.41
C LEU A 266 9.94 -6.36 -7.96
N VAL A 267 10.53 -7.16 -7.07
CA VAL A 267 10.70 -6.88 -5.65
C VAL A 267 12.08 -7.38 -5.35
N GLY A 268 13.06 -6.47 -5.33
CA GLY A 268 14.46 -6.85 -5.29
C GLY A 268 14.85 -7.57 -4.00
N SER A 269 14.51 -8.84 -3.97
CA SER A 269 15.18 -9.89 -3.28
C SER A 269 16.56 -9.95 -3.91
N GLU A 270 17.58 -9.59 -3.15
CA GLU A 270 18.91 -10.10 -3.46
C GLU A 270 18.76 -11.62 -3.60
N ASP A 271 19.33 -12.13 -4.69
CA ASP A 271 19.48 -13.55 -4.94
C ASP A 271 19.96 -14.26 -3.67
N VAL A 272 19.04 -14.86 -2.93
CA VAL A 272 19.38 -16.16 -2.35
C VAL A 272 19.33 -17.07 -3.56
N PRO A 273 20.46 -17.66 -4.00
CA PRO A 273 20.47 -18.55 -5.14
C PRO A 273 19.85 -19.88 -4.69
N SER A 274 18.54 -19.89 -4.43
CA SER A 274 17.77 -21.11 -4.58
C SER A 274 17.76 -21.35 -6.07
N LYS A 275 18.70 -22.18 -6.56
CA LYS A 275 18.59 -22.83 -7.86
C LYS A 275 17.24 -23.53 -7.86
N LYS A 276 16.17 -22.84 -8.27
CA LYS A 276 14.90 -23.47 -8.59
C LYS A 276 15.23 -24.33 -9.79
N ARG A 277 15.44 -25.62 -9.53
CA ARG A 277 15.68 -26.59 -10.60
C ARG A 277 14.46 -26.51 -11.51
N LEU A 278 14.67 -26.65 -12.81
CA LEU A 278 13.57 -26.58 -13.79
C LEU A 278 12.37 -27.44 -13.36
N ALA A 279 12.65 -28.59 -12.71
CA ALA A 279 11.70 -29.52 -12.11
C ALA A 279 10.73 -28.93 -11.06
N ASP A 280 11.09 -27.84 -10.39
CA ASP A 280 10.28 -27.21 -9.34
C ASP A 280 9.31 -26.14 -9.88
N SER A 281 9.50 -25.72 -11.13
CA SER A 281 8.56 -24.82 -11.82
C SER A 281 7.28 -25.56 -12.24
N SER A 282 6.19 -24.82 -12.44
CA SER A 282 4.94 -25.36 -13.00
C SER A 282 5.18 -26.09 -14.33
N SER A 283 6.02 -25.51 -15.19
CA SER A 283 6.44 -26.09 -16.46
C SER A 283 7.27 -27.38 -16.28
N GLY A 284 8.16 -27.43 -15.29
CA GLY A 284 8.94 -28.63 -14.98
C GLY A 284 8.11 -29.78 -14.43
N ARG A 285 7.08 -29.48 -13.63
CA ARG A 285 6.12 -30.49 -13.16
C ARG A 285 5.33 -31.10 -14.31
N LEU A 286 4.95 -30.30 -15.30
CA LEU A 286 4.28 -30.78 -16.52
C LEU A 286 5.21 -31.69 -17.34
N LEU A 287 6.47 -31.30 -17.54
CA LEU A 287 7.47 -32.11 -18.24
C LEU A 287 7.76 -33.44 -17.53
N LYS A 288 7.79 -33.44 -16.20
CA LYS A 288 7.99 -34.66 -15.40
C LYS A 288 6.77 -35.59 -15.45
N LYS A 289 5.57 -35.02 -15.59
CA LYS A 289 4.32 -35.78 -15.76
C LYS A 289 4.23 -36.39 -17.16
N ALA A 290 4.68 -35.67 -18.19
CA ALA A 290 4.79 -36.18 -19.55
C ALA A 290 5.81 -37.33 -19.68
N ARG A 291 6.95 -37.25 -18.97
CA ARG A 291 7.97 -38.31 -18.95
C ARG A 291 7.62 -39.56 -18.14
N LYS A 292 6.57 -39.52 -17.31
CA LYS A 292 6.10 -40.65 -16.49
C LYS A 292 4.85 -41.33 -17.08
N GLY A 293 4.47 -40.96 -18.29
CA GLY A 293 3.34 -41.53 -19.04
C GLY A 293 3.79 -42.56 -20.07
N GLU A 294 4.67 -43.48 -19.68
CA GLU A 294 4.87 -44.82 -20.25
C GLU A 294 4.67 -45.85 -19.13
#